data_AF-A0A968W0A6-F1
#
_entry.id   AF-A0A968W0A6-F1
#
_cell.length_a   1.000
_cell.length_b   1.000
_cell.length_c   1.000
_cell.angle_alpha   90.00
_cell.angle_beta   90.00
_cell.angle_gamma   90.00
#
_symmetry.space_group_name_H-M   'P 1'
#
loop_
_entity.id
_entity.type
_entity.pdbx_description
1 polymer ?
#
loop_
_entity_poly.entity_id
_entity_poly.type
_entity_poly.pdbx_seq_one_letter_code
_entity_poly.pdbx_strand_id
1 'polypeptide(L)' 'MKRVRTVLLVTFISMLAWSTDAWAQTGISKAQAMFLYNFSRLVEWPASAKSGDFVIGILGNSSIVEELTAYTQGKR' A
#
# COMPACT_ATOMS: atom_id res chain seq x y z
N MET A 1 19.43 -22.36 40.23
CA MET A 1 18.10 -22.38 39.58
C MET A 1 17.40 -21.01 39.55
N LYS A 2 17.32 -20.25 40.66
CA LYS A 2 16.62 -18.95 40.68
C LYS A 2 17.20 -17.91 39.71
N ARG A 3 18.53 -17.77 39.64
CA ARG A 3 19.22 -16.84 38.73
C ARG A 3 19.02 -17.19 37.24
N VAL A 4 19.10 -18.48 36.90
CA VAL A 4 18.83 -18.98 35.53
C VAL A 4 17.39 -18.69 35.12
N ARG A 5 16.42 -18.90 36.03
CA ARG A 5 15.01 -18.58 35.79
C ARG A 5 14.79 -17.09 35.56
N THR A 6 15.46 -16.23 36.34
CA THR A 6 15.39 -14.77 36.15
C THR A 6 15.98 -14.34 34.80
N VAL A 7 17.11 -14.91 34.40
CA VAL A 7 17.72 -14.62 33.09
C VAL A 7 16.77 -15.02 31.95
N LEU A 8 16.20 -16.23 31.99
CA LEU A 8 15.24 -16.70 30.98
C LEU A 8 14.00 -15.80 30.87
N LEU A 9 13.47 -15.32 32.00
CA LEU A 9 12.33 -14.42 32.01
C LEU A 9 12.66 -13.06 31.40
N VAL A 10 13.84 -12.50 31.69
CA VAL A 10 14.27 -11.21 31.14
C VAL A 10 14.48 -11.32 29.62
N THR A 11 15.11 -12.39 29.14
CA THR A 11 15.31 -12.62 27.70
C THR A 11 13.98 -12.81 26.96
N PHE A 12 13.02 -13.51 27.56
CA PHE A 12 11.69 -13.69 26.98
C PHE A 12 10.91 -12.36 26.91
N ILE A 13 11.01 -11.53 27.95
CA ILE A 13 10.40 -10.19 27.98
C ILE A 13 11.06 -9.26 26.95
N SER A 14 12.39 -9.31 26.78
CA SER A 14 13.06 -8.50 25.76
C SER A 14 12.67 -8.89 24.34
N MET A 15 12.40 -10.18 24.08
CA MET A 15 11.88 -10.63 22.78
C MET A 15 10.47 -10.11 22.50
N LEU A 16 9.61 -10.04 23.51
CA LEU A 16 8.26 -9.48 23.38
C LEU A 16 8.27 -7.96 23.16
N ALA A 17 9.31 -7.25 23.61
CA ALA A 17 9.45 -5.80 23.47
C ALA A 17 9.89 -5.36 22.06
N TRP A 18 10.29 -6.29 21.19
CA TRP A 18 10.66 -6.01 19.80
C TRP A 18 9.53 -6.35 18.82
N SER A 19 8.33 -5.81 19.07
CA SER A 19 7.26 -5.88 18.08
C SER A 19 7.60 -4.93 16.91
N THR A 20 7.94 -5.50 15.76
CA THR A 20 8.02 -4.74 14.49
C THR A 20 6.62 -4.53 13.94
N ASP A 21 6.35 -3.38 13.32
CA ASP A 21 5.10 -3.16 12.59
C ASP A 21 4.90 -4.22 11.50
N ALA A 22 3.68 -4.73 11.35
CA ALA A 22 3.34 -5.70 10.33
C ALA A 22 3.39 -5.04 8.94
N TRP A 23 4.32 -5.45 8.08
CA TRP A 23 4.54 -4.88 6.73
C TRP A 23 3.42 -5.15 5.71
N ALA A 24 2.25 -5.64 6.15
CA ALA A 24 1.15 -5.97 5.25
C ALA A 24 0.46 -4.73 4.64
N GLN A 25 0.52 -3.57 5.30
CA GLN A 25 -0.21 -2.37 4.88
C GLN A 25 0.54 -1.52 3.85
N THR A 26 1.86 -1.69 3.72
CA THR A 26 2.68 -0.82 2.85
C THR A 26 2.47 -1.09 1.36
N GLY A 27 2.03 -2.29 0.97
CA GLY A 27 1.83 -2.65 -0.44
C GLY A 27 0.43 -2.40 -1.00
N ILE A 28 -0.55 -2.11 -0.15
CA ILE A 28 -1.97 -2.09 -0.55
C ILE A 28 -2.26 -0.93 -1.51
N SER A 29 -1.83 0.28 -1.17
CA SER A 29 -2.05 1.48 -1.98
C SER A 29 -1.37 1.37 -3.35
N LYS A 30 -0.18 0.79 -3.39
CA LYS A 30 0.54 0.51 -4.65
C LYS A 30 -0.20 -0.47 -5.54
N ALA A 31 -0.71 -1.56 -4.95
CA ALA A 31 -1.51 -2.54 -5.68
C ALA A 31 -2.79 -1.90 -6.23
N GLN A 32 -3.51 -1.12 -5.40
CA GLN A 32 -4.72 -0.41 -5.82
C GLN A 32 -4.46 0.56 -6.98
N ALA A 33 -3.37 1.35 -6.92
CA ALA A 33 -2.98 2.26 -8.00
C ALA A 33 -2.71 1.51 -9.31
N MET A 34 -1.99 0.39 -9.25
CA MET A 34 -1.73 -0.46 -10.42
C MET A 34 -3.02 -1.03 -11.02
N PHE A 35 -3.94 -1.51 -10.17
CA PHE A 35 -5.23 -2.03 -10.64
C PHE A 35 -6.05 -0.95 -11.35
N LEU A 36 -6.11 0.26 -10.79
CA LEU A 36 -6.90 1.35 -11.36
C LEU A 36 -6.34 1.82 -12.71
N TYR A 37 -5.01 1.88 -12.84
CA TYR A 37 -4.35 2.17 -14.12
C TYR A 37 -4.60 1.09 -15.16
N ASN A 38 -4.56 -0.19 -14.78
CA ASN A 38 -4.86 -1.27 -15.71
C ASN A 38 -6.34 -1.28 -16.09
N PHE A 39 -7.24 -0.95 -15.16
CA PHE A 39 -8.66 -0.82 -15.43
C PHE A 39 -8.93 0.25 -16.50
N SER A 40 -8.32 1.43 -16.39
CA SER A 40 -8.52 2.49 -17.39
C SER A 40 -8.08 2.08 -18.79
N ARG A 41 -7.10 1.17 -18.91
CA ARG A 41 -6.52 0.73 -20.20
C ARG A 41 -7.14 -0.53 -20.78
N LEU A 42 -7.56 -1.45 -19.94
CA LEU A 42 -8.03 -2.78 -20.36
C LEU A 42 -9.55 -2.85 -20.48
N VAL A 43 -10.26 -1.89 -19.89
CA VAL A 43 -11.71 -1.77 -20.05
C VAL A 43 -12.01 -0.88 -21.25
N GLU A 44 -12.95 -1.34 -22.07
CA GLU A 44 -13.43 -0.59 -23.22
C GLU A 44 -14.38 0.53 -22.75
N TRP A 45 -14.00 1.78 -23.01
CA TRP A 45 -14.81 2.95 -22.72
C TRP A 45 -15.75 3.30 -23.88
N PRO A 46 -16.91 3.95 -23.63
CA PRO A 46 -17.76 4.48 -24.69
C PRO A 46 -16.98 5.37 -25.65
N ALA A 47 -17.32 5.36 -26.94
CA ALA A 47 -16.56 6.10 -27.96
C ALA A 47 -16.38 7.60 -27.64
N SER A 48 -17.36 8.21 -26.97
CA SER A 48 -17.32 9.61 -26.51
C SER A 48 -16.32 9.87 -25.36
N ALA A 49 -15.87 8.84 -24.66
CA ALA A 49 -14.97 8.91 -23.51
C ALA A 49 -13.61 8.23 -23.76
N LYS A 50 -13.34 7.80 -25.00
CA LYS A 50 -12.05 7.20 -25.40
C LYS A 50 -10.96 8.22 -25.69
N SER A 51 -11.30 9.49 -25.83
CA SER A 51 -10.39 10.57 -26.15
C SER A 51 -10.37 11.62 -25.04
N GLY A 52 -9.24 12.31 -24.90
CA GLY A 52 -9.02 13.29 -23.84
C GLY A 52 -8.42 12.65 -22.58
N ASP A 53 -8.51 13.39 -21.47
CA ASP A 53 -7.88 13.01 -20.21
C ASP A 53 -8.76 12.00 -19.44
N PHE A 54 -8.14 10.93 -18.96
CA PHE A 54 -8.79 9.99 -18.05
C PHE A 54 -8.75 10.52 -16.62
N VAL A 55 -9.89 10.98 -16.09
CA VAL A 55 -9.97 11.61 -14.77
C VAL A 55 -10.35 10.60 -13.69
N ILE A 56 -9.46 10.44 -12.70
CA ILE A 56 -9.72 9.63 -11.50
C ILE A 56 -10.06 10.57 -10.34
N GLY A 57 -11.31 10.51 -9.87
CA GLY A 57 -11.74 11.22 -8.66
C GLY A 57 -11.40 10.42 -7.40
N ILE A 58 -10.72 11.04 -6.44
CA ILE A 58 -10.38 10.44 -5.14
C ILE A 58 -11.16 11.18 -4.06
N LEU A 59 -11.96 10.44 -3.29
CA LEU A 59 -12.74 10.98 -2.20
C LEU A 59 -12.09 10.61 -0.86
N GLY A 60 -11.83 11.62 -0.01
CA GLY A 60 -11.15 11.46 1.27
C GLY A 60 -9.63 11.52 1.17
N ASN A 61 -8.94 11.25 2.28
CA ASN A 61 -7.47 11.22 2.31
C ASN A 61 -6.98 9.77 2.15
N SER A 62 -6.21 9.50 1.11
CA SER A 62 -5.69 8.16 0.81
C SER A 62 -4.29 8.25 0.23
N SER A 63 -3.38 7.41 0.74
CA SER A 63 -2.01 7.26 0.23
C SER A 63 -1.95 6.76 -1.22
N ILE A 64 -3.08 6.34 -1.79
CA ILE A 64 -3.19 5.97 -3.20
C ILE A 64 -2.88 7.13 -4.16
N VAL A 65 -3.05 8.38 -3.74
CA VAL A 65 -2.80 9.56 -4.59
C VAL A 65 -1.31 9.60 -5.00
N GLU A 66 -0.42 9.38 -4.04
CA GLU A 66 1.03 9.40 -4.24
C GLU A 66 1.44 8.27 -5.18
N GLU A 67 0.93 7.06 -4.94
CA GLU A 67 1.18 5.87 -5.76
C GLU A 67 0.64 6.04 -7.19
N LEU A 68 -0.59 6.55 -7.36
CA LEU A 68 -1.18 6.83 -8.66
C LEU A 68 -0.36 7.86 -9.43
N THR A 69 0.03 8.95 -8.78
CA THR A 69 0.85 10.01 -9.38
C THR A 69 2.21 9.45 -9.82
N ALA A 70 2.86 8.65 -8.98
CA ALA A 70 4.11 7.99 -9.33
C ALA A 70 3.95 7.01 -10.51
N TYR A 71 2.81 6.33 -10.60
CA TYR A 71 2.56 5.33 -11.64
C TYR A 71 2.19 5.93 -13.00
N THR A 72 1.55 7.10 -13.01
CA THR A 72 1.08 7.81 -14.20
C THR A 72 2.06 8.88 -14.70
N GLN A 73 3.00 9.34 -13.88
CA GLN A 73 4.05 10.26 -14.32
C GLN A 73 4.81 9.71 -15.53
N GLY A 74 4.81 10.47 -16.63
CA GLY A 74 5.47 10.11 -17.88
C GLY A 74 4.71 9.12 -18.77
N LYS A 75 3.50 8.68 -18.38
CA LYS A 75 2.65 7.81 -19.19
C LYS A 75 1.43 8.61 -19.67
N ARG A 76 1.27 8.70 -20.98
CA ARG A 76 0.08 9.24 -21.65
C ARG A 76 -0.76 8.09 -22.18
#